data_AF-A0A0G0CA33-F1
#
_entry.id   AF-A0A0G0CA33-F1
#
_cell.length_a   1.000
_cell.length_b   1.000
_cell.length_c   1.000
_cell.angle_alpha   90.00
_cell.angle_beta   90.00
_cell.angle_gamma   90.00
#
_symmetry.space_group_name_H-M   'P 1'
#
loop_
_entity.id
_entity.type
_entity.pdbx_description
1 polymer ?
#
loop_
_entity_poly.entity_id
_entity_poly.type
_entity_poly.pdbx_seq_one_letter_code
_entity_poly.pdbx_strand_id
1 'polypeptide(L)'
;MLNTKIKCPSCKIARIFIPIAMSLVFLQAITDPLTIQKRIELLKNSWTIIIKHPLFGTGVNSYLLAQSQIKSNFYLFFNQPVHNIYLLFISEFGLISSGLFLYLNRKILGGFKKNSLLILSVVMITGLFDHYWITLVQNFYLIAVVFSISFQDRS
;
A
#
# COMPACT_ATOMS: atom_id res chain seq x y z
N MET A 1 -13.48 5.91 32.30
CA MET A 1 -14.58 5.20 31.62
C MET A 1 -15.73 6.17 31.39
N LEU A 2 -15.79 6.83 30.23
CA LEU A 2 -16.90 7.72 29.89
C LEU A 2 -18.03 6.89 29.28
N ASN A 3 -18.94 6.41 30.13
CA ASN A 3 -20.19 5.78 29.73
C ASN A 3 -21.27 6.86 29.57
N THR A 4 -21.25 7.58 28.44
CA THR A 4 -22.35 8.49 28.08
C THR A 4 -23.20 7.80 27.02
N LYS A 5 -24.27 7.11 27.43
CA LYS A 5 -25.33 6.64 26.53
C LYS A 5 -26.17 7.83 26.04
N ILE A 6 -25.58 8.67 25.19
CA ILE A 6 -26.30 9.74 24.50
C ILE A 6 -27.17 9.06 23.43
N LYS A 7 -28.48 8.99 23.66
CA LYS A 7 -29.45 8.56 22.66
C LYS A 7 -29.59 9.66 21.61
N CYS A 8 -28.69 9.66 20.63
CA CYS A 8 -28.73 10.57 19.49
C CYS A 8 -29.39 9.85 18.29
N PRO A 9 -30.70 10.04 18.05
CA PRO A 9 -31.40 9.42 16.91
C PRO A 9 -30.79 9.89 15.59
N SER A 10 -30.42 11.17 15.51
CA SER A 10 -29.72 11.77 14.38
C SER A 10 -28.38 11.07 14.08
N CYS A 11 -27.68 10.59 15.10
CA CYS A 11 -26.41 9.88 14.93
C CYS A 11 -26.60 8.47 14.35
N LYS A 12 -27.72 7.80 14.66
CA LYS A 12 -28.06 6.50 14.04
C LYS A 12 -28.38 6.67 12.56
N ILE A 13 -29.15 7.71 12.23
CA ILE A 13 -29.48 8.06 10.84
C ILE A 13 -28.20 8.42 10.08
N ALA A 14 -27.35 9.30 10.64
CA ALA A 14 -26.09 9.69 10.02
C ALA A 14 -25.15 8.48 9.79
N ARG A 15 -25.08 7.54 10.74
CA ARG A 15 -24.24 6.34 10.63
C ARG A 15 -24.64 5.40 9.49
N ILE A 16 -25.90 5.45 9.06
CA ILE A 16 -26.41 4.68 7.91
C ILE A 16 -26.34 5.54 6.64
N PHE A 17 -26.74 6.81 6.73
CA PHE A 17 -26.83 7.71 5.58
C PHE A 17 -25.46 8.04 4.98
N ILE A 18 -24.46 8.35 5.80
CA ILE A 18 -23.10 8.70 5.34
C ILE A 18 -22.48 7.59 4.46
N PRO A 19 -22.38 6.32 4.90
CA PRO A 19 -21.77 5.28 4.07
C PRO A 19 -22.60 4.98 2.81
N ILE A 20 -23.93 5.13 2.85
CA ILE A 20 -24.78 4.98 1.67
C ILE A 20 -24.51 6.11 0.67
N ALA A 21 -24.50 7.36 1.12
CA ALA A 21 -24.22 8.52 0.28
C ALA A 21 -22.83 8.41 -0.35
N MET A 22 -21.81 8.03 0.43
CA MET A 22 -20.46 7.78 -0.09
C MET A 22 -20.45 6.64 -1.11
N SER A 23 -21.11 5.52 -0.82
CA SER A 23 -21.20 4.38 -1.75
C SER A 23 -21.85 4.77 -3.08
N LEU A 24 -22.92 5.58 -3.04
CA LEU A 24 -23.59 6.06 -4.25
C LEU A 24 -22.68 6.95 -5.11
N VAL A 25 -21.85 7.79 -4.49
CA VAL A 25 -20.83 8.58 -5.21
C VAL A 25 -19.82 7.66 -5.90
N PHE A 26 -19.32 6.63 -5.20
CA PHE A 26 -18.38 5.67 -5.79
C PHE A 26 -19.00 4.80 -6.89
N LEU A 27 -20.29 4.47 -6.80
CA LEU A 27 -21.02 3.72 -7.83
C LEU A 27 -21.16 4.50 -9.15
N GLN A 28 -21.11 5.83 -9.08
CA GLN A 28 -21.13 6.70 -10.27
C GLN A 28 -19.73 6.89 -10.88
N ALA A 29 -18.66 6.38 -10.24
CA ALA A 29 -17.31 6.53 -10.74
C ALA A 29 -17.10 5.71 -12.01
N ILE A 30 -16.84 6.40 -13.12
CA ILE A 30 -16.43 5.77 -14.38
C ILE A 30 -14.95 5.44 -14.27
N THR A 31 -14.61 4.15 -14.25
CA THR A 31 -13.22 3.69 -14.26
C THR A 31 -12.68 3.60 -15.67
N ASP A 32 -11.36 3.75 -15.81
CA ASP A 32 -10.67 3.54 -17.08
C ASP A 32 -10.83 2.08 -17.55
N PRO A 33 -11.41 1.82 -18.75
CA PRO A 33 -11.63 0.48 -19.26
C PRO A 33 -10.32 -0.31 -19.49
N LEU A 34 -9.18 0.38 -19.58
CA LEU A 34 -7.86 -0.20 -19.79
C LEU A 34 -7.09 -0.42 -18.48
N THR A 35 -7.73 -0.27 -17.31
CA THR A 35 -7.08 -0.38 -15.99
C THR A 35 -6.24 -1.65 -15.83
N ILE A 36 -6.74 -2.80 -16.28
CA ILE A 36 -6.04 -4.08 -16.13
C ILE A 36 -4.79 -4.11 -17.02
N GLN A 37 -4.90 -3.66 -18.27
CA GLN A 37 -3.80 -3.63 -19.22
C GLN A 37 -2.71 -2.65 -18.77
N LYS A 38 -3.09 -1.50 -18.20
CA LYS A 38 -2.18 -0.55 -17.57
C LYS A 38 -1.45 -1.17 -16.38
N ARG A 39 -2.13 -1.92 -15.51
CA ARG A 39 -1.50 -2.66 -14.40
C ARG A 39 -0.48 -3.69 -14.90
N ILE A 40 -0.81 -4.42 -15.97
CA ILE A 40 0.13 -5.37 -16.60
C ILE A 40 1.36 -4.64 -17.18
N GLU A 41 1.18 -3.48 -17.80
CA GLU A 41 2.30 -2.66 -18.27
C GLU A 41 3.19 -2.20 -17.11
N LEU A 42 2.60 -1.71 -16.00
CA LEU A 42 3.35 -1.33 -14.81
C LEU A 42 4.16 -2.50 -14.22
N LEU A 43 3.60 -3.72 -14.22
CA LEU A 43 4.32 -4.93 -13.78
C LEU A 43 5.49 -5.27 -14.71
N LYS A 44 5.33 -5.11 -16.03
CA LYS A 44 6.42 -5.32 -17.00
C LYS A 44 7.51 -4.27 -16.85
N ASN A 45 7.12 -3.02 -16.61
CA ASN A 45 8.04 -1.91 -16.42
C ASN A 45 8.86 -2.11 -15.14
N SER A 46 8.23 -2.50 -14.02
CA SER A 46 8.96 -2.79 -12.78
C SER A 46 9.95 -3.94 -12.97
N TRP A 47 9.57 -5.01 -13.66
CA TRP A 47 10.49 -6.10 -13.97
C TRP A 47 11.69 -5.64 -14.81
N THR A 48 11.45 -4.78 -15.79
CA THR A 48 12.50 -4.18 -16.62
C THR A 48 13.45 -3.31 -15.78
N ILE A 49 12.91 -2.53 -14.84
CA ILE A 49 13.70 -1.70 -13.91
C ILE A 49 14.55 -2.57 -12.99
N ILE A 50 13.97 -3.63 -12.41
CA ILE A 50 14.67 -4.58 -11.53
C ILE A 50 15.84 -5.24 -12.27
N ILE A 51 15.64 -5.66 -13.52
CA ILE A 51 16.73 -6.27 -14.32
C ILE A 51 17.84 -5.26 -14.62
N LYS A 52 17.52 -3.98 -14.85
CA LYS A 52 18.51 -2.93 -15.08
C LYS A 52 19.29 -2.56 -13.82
N HIS A 53 18.67 -2.63 -12.65
CA HIS A 53 19.25 -2.24 -11.36
C HIS A 53 19.05 -3.30 -10.26
N PRO A 54 19.57 -4.54 -10.43
CA PRO A 54 19.14 -5.67 -9.60
C PRO A 54 19.66 -5.62 -8.16
N LEU A 55 20.86 -5.08 -7.93
CA LEU A 55 21.52 -5.16 -6.63
C LEU A 55 21.04 -4.07 -5.66
N PHE A 56 21.10 -2.81 -6.10
CA PHE A 56 20.84 -1.63 -5.28
C PHE A 56 19.58 -0.86 -5.68
N GLY A 57 18.88 -1.30 -6.73
CA GLY A 57 17.72 -0.60 -7.24
C GLY A 57 18.07 0.75 -7.86
N THR A 58 17.04 1.54 -8.07
CA THR A 58 17.12 2.87 -8.69
C THR A 58 17.40 3.98 -7.67
N GLY A 59 17.19 3.71 -6.38
CA GLY A 59 17.20 4.69 -5.29
C GLY A 59 15.80 4.94 -4.75
N VAL A 60 15.71 5.33 -3.47
CA VAL A 60 14.43 5.60 -2.79
C VAL A 60 13.66 6.71 -3.51
N ASN A 61 12.37 6.49 -3.76
CA ASN A 61 11.47 7.45 -4.41
C ASN A 61 11.90 7.84 -5.85
N SER A 62 12.69 6.99 -6.51
CA SER A 62 13.16 7.23 -7.89
C SER A 62 12.47 6.34 -8.92
N TYR A 63 11.56 5.46 -8.50
CA TYR A 63 10.85 4.53 -9.37
C TYR A 63 10.16 5.23 -10.55
N LEU A 64 9.46 6.33 -10.29
CA LEU A 64 8.75 7.08 -11.34
C LEU A 64 9.69 7.69 -12.37
N LEU A 65 10.89 8.11 -11.94
CA LEU A 65 11.91 8.62 -12.86
C LEU A 65 12.42 7.50 -13.76
N ALA A 66 12.77 6.35 -13.19
CA ALA A 66 13.22 5.19 -13.97
C ALA A 66 12.13 4.67 -14.93
N GLN A 67 10.88 4.66 -14.48
CA GLN A 67 9.74 4.29 -15.31
C GLN A 67 9.50 5.27 -16.46
N SER A 68 9.69 6.58 -16.24
CA SER A 68 9.49 7.59 -17.28
C SER A 68 10.42 7.42 -18.49
N GLN A 69 11.53 6.69 -18.32
CA GLN A 69 12.47 6.35 -19.39
C GLN A 69 12.01 5.15 -20.25
N ILE A 70 10.94 4.46 -19.84
CA ILE A 70 10.34 3.34 -20.58
C ILE A 70 9.15 3.88 -21.37
N LYS A 71 9.15 3.66 -22.69
CA LYS A 71 8.04 4.09 -23.55
C LYS A 71 6.77 3.34 -23.18
N SER A 72 5.68 4.08 -22.93
CA SER A 72 4.36 3.51 -22.71
C SER A 72 3.65 3.21 -24.03
N ASN A 73 2.85 2.15 -24.06
CA ASN A 73 1.97 1.84 -25.19
C ASN A 73 0.64 2.61 -25.14
N PHE A 74 0.36 3.30 -24.03
CA PHE A 74 -0.89 4.03 -23.86
C PHE A 74 -0.68 5.53 -24.07
N TYR A 75 -1.55 6.11 -24.90
CA TYR A 75 -1.64 7.57 -25.05
C TYR A 75 -2.06 8.20 -23.72
N LEU A 76 -1.36 9.25 -23.28
CA LEU A 76 -1.56 9.92 -21.98
C LEU A 76 -1.42 8.97 -20.77
N PHE A 77 -0.48 8.02 -20.82
CA PHE A 77 -0.17 7.18 -19.67
C PHE A 77 0.39 8.00 -18.52
N PHE A 78 -0.36 8.08 -17.43
CA PHE A 78 0.10 8.72 -16.21
C PHE A 78 1.15 7.82 -15.54
N ASN A 79 2.34 8.36 -15.27
CA ASN A 79 3.36 7.62 -14.55
C ASN A 79 2.89 7.36 -13.11
N GLN A 80 2.66 6.10 -12.81
CA GLN A 80 2.20 5.61 -11.52
C GLN A 80 3.12 4.51 -11.02
N PRO A 81 3.32 4.37 -9.71
CA PRO A 81 4.06 3.25 -9.17
C PRO A 81 3.39 1.91 -9.54
N VAL A 82 4.17 0.84 -9.60
CA VAL A 82 3.60 -0.49 -9.74
C VAL A 82 2.68 -0.80 -8.56
N HIS A 83 1.49 -1.34 -8.83
CA HIS A 83 0.50 -1.72 -7.81
C HIS A 83 0.87 -3.01 -7.07
N ASN A 84 2.10 -3.06 -6.54
CA ASN A 84 2.64 -4.15 -5.76
C ASN A 84 3.83 -3.61 -4.95
N ILE A 85 3.69 -3.59 -3.62
CA ILE A 85 4.73 -3.03 -2.71
C ILE A 85 6.05 -3.76 -2.88
N TYR A 86 6.04 -5.07 -3.08
CA TYR A 86 7.25 -5.87 -3.18
C TYR A 86 8.04 -5.53 -4.44
N LEU A 87 7.37 -5.43 -5.59
CA LEU A 87 8.02 -5.03 -6.84
C LEU A 87 8.51 -3.58 -6.78
N LEU A 88 7.73 -2.68 -6.18
CA LEU A 88 8.15 -1.29 -5.98
C LEU A 88 9.40 -1.22 -5.10
N PHE A 89 9.38 -1.90 -3.96
CA PHE A 89 10.48 -1.93 -3.01
C PHE A 89 11.76 -2.53 -3.63
N ILE A 90 11.65 -3.65 -4.36
CA ILE A 90 12.81 -4.23 -5.06
C ILE A 90 13.31 -3.30 -6.16
N SER A 91 12.43 -2.60 -6.89
CA SER A 91 12.83 -1.66 -7.94
C SER A 91 13.59 -0.45 -7.39
N GLU A 92 13.28 0.01 -6.18
CA GLU A 92 13.93 1.17 -5.55
C GLU A 92 15.17 0.79 -4.73
N PHE A 93 15.12 -0.30 -3.97
CA PHE A 93 16.17 -0.68 -3.03
C PHE A 93 17.07 -1.81 -3.54
N GLY A 94 16.65 -2.55 -4.56
CA GLY A 94 17.34 -3.71 -5.09
C GLY A 94 17.25 -4.95 -4.21
N LEU A 95 17.72 -6.08 -4.74
CA LEU A 95 17.65 -7.39 -4.09
C LEU A 95 18.52 -7.49 -2.83
N ILE A 96 19.70 -6.83 -2.81
CA ILE A 96 20.60 -6.90 -1.65
C ILE A 96 19.95 -6.22 -0.44
N SER A 97 19.54 -4.96 -0.61
CA SER A 97 18.88 -4.19 0.45
C SER A 97 17.57 -4.84 0.87
N SER A 98 16.81 -5.40 -0.08
CA SER A 98 15.57 -6.11 0.22
C SER A 98 15.80 -7.38 1.05
N GLY A 99 16.81 -8.18 0.68
CA GLY A 99 17.20 -9.36 1.44
C GLY A 99 17.70 -9.02 2.84
N LEU A 100 18.52 -7.97 2.97
CA LEU A 100 19.01 -7.49 4.26
C LEU A 100 17.86 -7.00 5.15
N PHE A 101 16.92 -6.24 4.59
CA PHE A 101 15.73 -5.79 5.30
C PHE A 101 14.93 -6.97 5.87
N LEU A 102 14.64 -8.00 5.06
CA LEU A 102 13.94 -9.20 5.54
C LEU A 102 14.75 -9.95 6.61
N TYR A 103 16.05 -10.07 6.42
CA TYR A 103 16.94 -10.74 7.36
C TYR A 103 16.97 -10.06 8.74
N LEU A 104 17.06 -8.72 8.78
CA LEU A 104 17.10 -7.95 10.02
C LEU A 104 15.76 -8.03 10.77
N ASN A 105 14.65 -8.03 10.04
CA ASN A 105 13.30 -8.01 10.63
C ASN A 105 12.75 -9.40 10.98
N ARG A 106 13.46 -10.51 10.66
CA ARG A 106 12.98 -11.89 10.89
C ARG A 106 12.61 -12.19 12.35
N LYS A 107 13.36 -11.62 13.31
CA LYS A 107 13.12 -11.85 14.75
C LYS A 107 11.97 -11.03 15.30
N ILE A 108 11.63 -9.92 14.64
CA ILE A 108 10.56 -9.01 15.06
C ILE A 108 9.21 -9.71 14.86
N LEU A 109 9.07 -10.45 13.76
CA LEU A 109 7.85 -11.21 13.43
C LEU A 109 7.47 -12.24 14.50
N GLY A 110 8.46 -12.90 15.13
CA GLY A 110 8.21 -13.89 16.19
C GLY A 110 7.78 -13.30 17.54
N GLY A 111 7.83 -11.97 17.69
CA GLY A 111 7.50 -11.27 18.93
C GLY A 111 6.08 -10.70 19.00
N PHE A 112 5.31 -10.76 17.91
CA PHE A 112 3.98 -10.17 17.83
C PHE A 112 2.90 -11.10 18.40
N LYS A 113 1.91 -10.52 19.07
CA LYS A 113 0.67 -11.23 19.43
C LYS A 113 -0.15 -11.58 18.19
N LYS A 114 -1.03 -12.58 18.30
CA LYS A 114 -1.90 -13.05 17.22
C LYS A 114 -2.71 -11.93 16.55
N ASN A 115 -3.23 -10.96 17.33
CA ASN A 115 -4.02 -9.85 16.80
C ASN A 115 -3.15 -8.89 15.97
N SER A 116 -1.95 -8.56 16.44
CA SER A 116 -0.98 -7.73 15.71
C SER A 116 -0.50 -8.40 14.42
N LEU A 117 -0.27 -9.71 14.45
CA LEU A 117 0.05 -10.50 13.26
C LEU A 117 -1.07 -10.46 12.23
N LEU A 118 -2.34 -10.48 12.68
CA LEU A 118 -3.48 -10.38 11.78
C LEU A 118 -3.49 -9.03 11.06
N ILE A 119 -3.28 -7.92 11.77
CA ILE A 119 -3.26 -6.60 11.13
C ILE A 119 -2.07 -6.48 10.17
N LEU A 120 -0.88 -6.94 10.56
CA LEU A 120 0.29 -6.96 9.69
C LEU A 120 0.03 -7.82 8.44
N SER A 121 -0.64 -8.97 8.58
CA SER A 121 -1.00 -9.81 7.43
C SER A 121 -1.95 -9.09 6.47
N VAL A 122 -2.88 -8.28 6.95
CA VAL A 122 -3.75 -7.47 6.09
C VAL A 122 -2.93 -6.48 5.27
N VAL A 123 -1.99 -5.75 5.88
CA VAL A 123 -1.09 -4.83 5.17
C VAL A 123 -0.28 -5.58 4.10
N MET A 124 0.30 -6.72 4.45
CA MET A 124 1.13 -7.52 3.54
C MET A 124 0.32 -8.11 2.37
N ILE A 125 -0.88 -8.62 2.63
CA ILE A 125 -1.76 -9.20 1.60
C ILE A 125 -2.29 -8.11 0.68
N THR A 126 -2.83 -7.03 1.22
CA THR A 126 -3.35 -5.92 0.40
C THR A 126 -2.23 -5.19 -0.34
N GLY A 127 -1.02 -5.19 0.20
CA GLY A 127 0.20 -4.71 -0.45
C GLY A 127 0.63 -5.49 -1.71
N LEU A 128 0.10 -6.69 -1.94
CA LEU A 128 0.27 -7.41 -3.22
C LEU A 128 -0.46 -6.72 -4.37
N PHE A 129 -1.54 -6.00 -4.06
CA PHE A 129 -2.47 -5.44 -5.03
C PHE A 129 -2.38 -3.92 -5.17
N ASP A 130 -1.75 -3.24 -4.22
CA ASP A 130 -1.53 -1.79 -4.30
C ASP A 130 -0.33 -1.31 -3.47
N HIS A 131 0.25 -0.18 -3.87
CA HIS A 131 1.44 0.43 -3.30
C HIS A 131 1.12 1.53 -2.25
N TYR A 132 -0.16 1.88 -2.08
CA TYR A 132 -0.54 3.02 -1.23
C TYR A 132 -0.14 2.93 0.23
N TRP A 133 0.09 1.72 0.78
CA TRP A 133 0.61 1.60 2.15
C TRP A 133 1.92 2.34 2.38
N ILE A 134 2.78 2.43 1.37
CA ILE A 134 4.12 3.04 1.47
C ILE A 134 4.30 4.27 0.59
N THR A 135 3.23 4.78 -0.01
CA THR A 135 3.28 5.98 -0.87
C THR A 135 2.27 7.03 -0.46
N LEU A 136 1.13 6.61 0.13
CA LEU A 136 0.14 7.54 0.66
C LEU A 136 0.48 7.91 2.10
N VAL A 137 0.65 9.20 2.38
CA VAL A 137 0.99 9.73 3.71
C VAL A 137 -0.02 9.31 4.78
N GLN A 138 -1.31 9.26 4.45
CA GLN A 138 -2.35 8.79 5.37
C GLN A 138 -2.08 7.35 5.84
N ASN A 139 -1.65 6.48 4.94
CA ASN A 139 -1.41 5.08 5.26
C ASN A 139 -0.12 4.89 6.06
N PHE A 140 0.89 5.73 5.85
CA PHE A 140 2.07 5.77 6.71
C PHE A 140 1.70 6.04 8.17
N TYR A 141 0.86 7.05 8.43
CA TYR A 141 0.38 7.32 9.79
C TYR A 141 -0.45 6.17 10.35
N LEU A 142 -1.31 5.56 9.54
CA LEU A 142 -2.09 4.41 9.95
C LEU A 142 -1.20 3.22 10.37
N ILE A 143 -0.18 2.90 9.57
CA ILE A 143 0.80 1.85 9.91
C ILE A 143 1.51 2.20 11.22
N ALA A 144 1.96 3.44 11.41
CA ALA A 144 2.65 3.85 12.62
C ALA A 144 1.78 3.65 13.88
N VAL A 145 0.50 4.04 13.82
CA VAL A 145 -0.45 3.85 14.93
C VAL A 145 -0.72 2.36 15.18
N VAL A 146 -1.00 1.59 14.13
CA VAL A 146 -1.24 0.14 14.21
C VAL A 146 -0.05 -0.59 14.82
N PHE A 147 1.16 -0.23 14.40
CA PHE A 147 2.40 -0.81 14.88
C PHE A 147 2.61 -0.43 16.35
N SER A 148 2.45 0.84 16.71
CA SER A 148 2.58 1.30 18.10
C SER A 148 1.67 0.53 19.06
N ILE A 149 0.38 0.38 18.72
CA ILE A 149 -0.58 -0.37 19.54
C ILE A 149 -0.18 -1.85 19.63
N SER A 150 0.29 -2.41 18.51
CA SER A 150 0.76 -3.79 18.45
C SER A 150 2.00 -4.08 19.31
N PHE A 151 2.89 -3.09 19.47
CA PHE A 151 4.06 -3.21 20.37
C PHE A 151 3.73 -2.90 21.81
N GLN A 152 2.78 -2.00 22.08
CA GLN A 152 2.34 -1.72 23.44
C GLN A 152 1.74 -2.97 24.10
N ASP A 153 1.05 -3.81 23.32
CA ASP A 153 0.57 -5.09 23.82
C ASP A 153 1.71 -6.06 24.20
N ARG A 154 2.97 -5.82 23.81
CA ARG A 154 4.11 -6.70 24.12
C ARG A 154 4.69 -6.48 25.53
N SER A 155 4.46 -5.31 26.14
CA SER A 155 4.84 -4.96 27.52
C SER A 155 3.72 -5.27 28.51
#